data_AF-A0A6P1AHQ6-F1
#
_entry.id   AF-A0A6P1AHQ6-F1
#
_cell.length_a   1.000
_cell.length_b   1.000
_cell.length_c   1.000
_cell.angle_alpha   90.00
_cell.angle_beta   90.00
_cell.angle_gamma   90.00
#
_symmetry.space_group_name_H-M   'P 1'
#
loop_
_entity.id
_entity.type
_entity.pdbx_description
1 polymer ?
#
loop_
_entity_poly.entity_id
_entity_poly.type
_entity_poly.pdbx_seq_one_letter_code
_entity_poly.pdbx_strand_id
1 'polypeptide(L)'
;MSKTIKPSEVHKDGSYNIPHLVTEANERLTQIGKYGSTAKLVIKKGVLQIQYSHPTLLGTNGKAKRMSVTNNWGGANQAINTRHLVEAETVATKITQALTSGTYTDEWKDELIGRKPKERQQSSTAATTEQKLTFHDVWEVINRDWKGQGKKLKNPNAVYYQSFSRFENWQNNNDEFNIKNLGEWLNISKLAGIMKSRHLSVIKRNLALLEIPTQVINWLEKESKLIDYKKRENHLPDDKEIELTWLELHEKKIINARREFDASKSIKTLRLYGILAIYGLRVHEAWRILNWDNPIEIKNGEFIVVNDDGEDDPTETIKHQGNDRLIPAINDPNNTEKILVIGDGKTGKRLALPFMPKDKNWFETFDLVNQPFSEVLPDYKNPLAKDKYGQSTTRTFSNWLGVQNISFTAHKLRHACNIRMHQAGLNHLAIANSLGHTVAMNQTTYLRYQGQESKLEGLQSALNDLRGKQNEIDTLKTENERLKTENEQLKLQLQRHELEENYQRGKM
;
A
#
# COMPACT_ATOMS: atom_id res chain seq x y z
N MET A 1 54.05 2.78 -12.44
CA MET A 1 54.16 1.40 -12.98
C MET A 1 53.39 1.34 -14.29
N SER A 2 54.05 1.04 -15.40
CA SER A 2 53.40 0.92 -16.72
C SER A 2 52.65 -0.42 -16.78
N LYS A 3 51.34 -0.40 -17.04
CA LYS A 3 50.46 -1.60 -17.05
C LYS A 3 50.35 -2.12 -18.49
N THR A 4 50.59 -3.41 -18.69
CA THR A 4 50.34 -4.10 -19.97
C THR A 4 48.84 -4.32 -20.15
N ILE A 5 48.24 -3.69 -21.16
CA ILE A 5 46.79 -3.72 -21.44
C ILE A 5 46.42 -5.03 -22.13
N LYS A 6 45.33 -5.68 -21.72
CA LYS A 6 44.84 -6.90 -22.38
C LYS A 6 43.94 -6.55 -23.58
N PRO A 7 43.99 -7.32 -24.69
CA PRO A 7 43.17 -7.04 -25.88
C PRO A 7 41.65 -6.98 -25.65
N SER A 8 41.14 -7.59 -24.58
CA SER A 8 39.73 -7.57 -24.19
C SER A 8 39.27 -6.24 -23.57
N GLU A 9 40.18 -5.32 -23.27
CA GLU A 9 39.92 -4.06 -22.55
C GLU A 9 39.72 -2.85 -23.48
N VAL A 10 39.82 -3.08 -24.79
CA VAL A 10 39.75 -2.06 -25.84
C VAL A 10 38.60 -2.40 -26.80
N HIS A 11 37.65 -1.48 -26.99
CA HIS A 11 36.64 -1.60 -28.04
C HIS A 11 37.32 -1.66 -29.42
N LYS A 12 36.61 -2.16 -30.44
CA LYS A 12 37.14 -2.26 -31.82
C LYS A 12 37.61 -0.92 -32.42
N ASP A 13 37.19 0.20 -31.83
CA ASP A 13 37.54 1.58 -32.20
C ASP A 13 38.75 2.15 -31.43
N GLY A 14 39.38 1.38 -30.53
CA GLY A 14 40.48 1.86 -29.69
C GLY A 14 40.06 2.54 -28.38
N SER A 15 38.76 2.64 -28.09
CA SER A 15 38.25 3.27 -26.87
C SER A 15 38.21 2.30 -25.67
N TYR A 16 38.49 2.81 -24.47
CA TYR A 16 38.50 2.02 -23.24
C TYR A 16 37.07 1.74 -22.73
N ASN A 17 36.82 0.54 -22.21
CA ASN A 17 35.57 0.23 -21.50
C ASN A 17 35.56 0.91 -20.11
N ILE A 18 35.14 2.17 -20.07
CA ILE A 18 35.11 3.00 -18.86
C ILE A 18 34.34 2.34 -17.70
N PRO A 19 33.15 1.72 -17.89
CA PRO A 19 32.48 0.96 -16.82
C PRO A 19 33.34 -0.12 -16.19
N HIS A 20 34.08 -0.89 -16.99
CA HIS A 20 34.96 -1.94 -16.46
C HIS A 20 36.09 -1.35 -15.60
N LEU A 21 36.73 -0.28 -16.08
CA LEU A 21 37.80 0.38 -15.33
C LEU A 21 37.30 1.02 -14.02
N VAL A 22 36.07 1.54 -13.99
CA VAL A 22 35.41 2.02 -12.76
C VAL A 22 35.20 0.87 -11.77
N THR A 23 34.82 -0.33 -12.23
CA THR A 23 34.70 -1.51 -11.38
C THR A 23 36.04 -1.90 -10.77
N GLU A 24 37.11 -2.01 -11.57
CA GLU A 24 38.44 -2.33 -11.03
C GLU A 24 38.93 -1.29 -10.00
N ALA A 25 38.70 0.00 -10.27
CA ALA A 25 39.05 1.06 -9.33
C ALA A 25 38.29 0.94 -8.01
N ASN A 26 37.00 0.59 -8.06
CA ASN A 26 36.20 0.35 -6.86
C ASN A 26 36.66 -0.87 -6.05
N GLU A 27 37.16 -1.92 -6.70
CA GLU A 27 37.75 -3.08 -6.02
C GLU A 27 39.01 -2.66 -5.25
N ARG A 28 39.90 -1.87 -5.87
CA ARG A 28 41.09 -1.32 -5.21
C ARG A 28 40.73 -0.42 -4.03
N LEU A 29 39.77 0.49 -4.21
CA LEU A 29 39.29 1.36 -3.13
C LEU A 29 38.70 0.55 -1.95
N THR A 30 38.04 -0.57 -2.25
CA THR A 30 37.50 -1.49 -1.24
C THR A 30 38.59 -2.18 -0.44
N GLN A 31 39.73 -2.51 -1.07
CA GLN A 31 40.89 -3.08 -0.36
C GLN A 31 41.57 -2.08 0.59
N ILE A 32 41.46 -0.77 0.31
CA ILE A 32 42.05 0.30 1.13
C ILE A 32 41.15 0.65 2.34
N GLY A 33 39.83 0.63 2.15
CA GLY A 33 38.88 1.02 3.20
C GLY A 33 38.68 -0.05 4.28
N LYS A 34 38.20 0.37 5.47
CA LYS A 34 37.79 -0.52 6.57
C LYS A 34 36.37 -0.19 7.04
N TYR A 35 35.60 -1.23 7.40
CA TYR A 35 34.30 -1.12 8.10
C TYR A 35 33.30 -0.13 7.46
N GLY A 36 33.17 -0.12 6.13
CA GLY A 36 32.22 0.74 5.42
C GLY A 36 32.69 2.18 5.17
N SER A 37 33.91 2.53 5.57
CA SER A 37 34.56 3.83 5.34
C SER A 37 35.30 3.87 4.00
N THR A 38 34.56 3.66 2.91
CA THR A 38 35.13 3.55 1.55
C THR A 38 34.44 4.52 0.60
N ALA A 39 35.23 5.26 -0.18
CA ALA A 39 34.73 6.03 -1.31
C ALA A 39 34.63 5.16 -2.56
N LYS A 40 33.58 5.37 -3.37
CA LYS A 40 33.29 4.64 -4.61
C LYS A 40 33.13 5.58 -5.78
N LEU A 41 33.63 5.18 -6.93
CA LEU A 41 33.41 5.83 -8.21
C LEU A 41 32.09 5.36 -8.81
N VAL A 42 31.24 6.31 -9.23
CA VAL A 42 29.95 6.03 -9.87
C VAL A 42 29.77 6.95 -11.06
N ILE A 43 29.41 6.40 -12.21
CA ILE A 43 29.03 7.18 -13.39
C ILE A 43 27.54 7.52 -13.29
N LYS A 44 27.19 8.81 -13.27
CA LYS A 44 25.79 9.27 -13.30
C LYS A 44 25.63 10.32 -14.39
N LYS A 45 24.73 10.05 -15.34
CA LYS A 45 24.43 10.95 -16.48
C LYS A 45 25.70 11.36 -17.26
N GLY A 46 26.60 10.41 -17.50
CA GLY A 46 27.85 10.65 -18.21
C GLY A 46 28.94 11.37 -17.40
N VAL A 47 28.70 11.68 -16.13
CA VAL A 47 29.67 12.34 -15.24
C VAL A 47 30.20 11.33 -14.23
N LEU A 48 31.53 11.32 -14.03
CA LEU A 48 32.16 10.50 -13.00
C LEU A 48 32.05 11.19 -11.64
N GLN A 49 31.49 10.50 -10.65
CA GLN A 49 31.26 11.04 -9.30
C GLN A 49 31.91 10.14 -8.25
N ILE A 50 32.39 10.73 -7.16
CA ILE A 50 32.84 9.99 -5.97
C ILE A 50 31.71 9.99 -4.94
N GLN A 51 31.31 8.82 -4.44
CA GLN A 51 30.30 8.65 -3.40
C GLN A 51 30.89 7.94 -2.18
N TYR A 52 30.59 8.42 -0.97
CA TYR A 52 31.03 7.81 0.28
C TYR A 52 29.98 8.03 1.38
N SER A 53 30.07 7.26 2.45
CA SER A 53 29.22 7.44 3.63
C SER A 53 30.11 7.71 4.84
N HIS A 54 29.82 8.79 5.58
CA HIS A 54 30.57 9.12 6.78
C HIS A 54 29.87 8.47 7.99
N PRO A 55 30.50 7.53 8.72
CA PRO A 55 29.82 6.76 9.77
C PRO A 55 29.32 7.63 10.93
N THR A 56 29.96 8.76 11.22
CA THR A 56 29.55 9.67 12.31
C THR A 56 28.56 10.76 11.88
N LEU A 57 28.35 10.99 10.57
CA LEU A 57 27.35 11.96 10.11
C LEU A 57 26.07 11.20 9.82
N LEU A 58 25.09 11.27 10.72
CA LEU A 58 23.79 10.66 10.49
C LEU A 58 22.92 11.57 9.63
N GLY A 59 22.29 10.99 8.61
CA GLY A 59 21.23 11.61 7.84
C GLY A 59 19.93 11.71 8.64
N THR A 60 18.93 12.37 8.04
CA THR A 60 17.61 12.63 8.67
C THR A 60 16.84 11.39 9.11
N ASN A 61 17.25 10.21 8.64
CA ASN A 61 16.67 8.91 8.97
C ASN A 61 17.55 8.06 9.93
N GLY A 62 18.59 8.63 10.54
CA GLY A 62 19.50 7.91 11.44
C GLY A 62 20.44 6.94 10.73
N LYS A 63 20.51 6.96 9.39
CA LYS A 63 21.51 6.20 8.61
C LYS A 63 22.68 7.11 8.27
N ALA A 64 23.87 6.54 8.05
CA ALA A 64 25.03 7.31 7.60
C ALA A 64 24.70 8.17 6.37
N LYS A 65 25.01 9.46 6.45
CA LYS A 65 24.77 10.46 5.40
C LYS A 65 25.65 10.11 4.21
N ARG A 66 25.02 9.86 3.06
CA ARG A 66 25.73 9.70 1.79
C ARG A 66 26.17 11.06 1.29
N MET A 67 27.46 11.19 1.07
CA MET A 67 28.11 12.38 0.51
C MET A 67 28.53 12.05 -0.92
N SER A 68 28.51 13.06 -1.79
CA SER A 68 29.01 12.93 -3.16
C SER A 68 29.90 14.11 -3.51
N VAL A 69 31.05 13.82 -4.08
CA VAL A 69 31.97 14.80 -4.63
C VAL A 69 31.94 14.70 -6.14
N THR A 70 31.67 15.84 -6.77
CA THR A 70 31.79 16.03 -8.21
C THR A 70 32.86 17.08 -8.45
N ASN A 71 33.94 16.66 -9.08
CA ASN A 71 34.84 17.54 -9.80
C ASN A 71 34.56 17.36 -11.31
N ASN A 72 35.04 18.23 -12.19
CA ASN A 72 34.75 18.22 -13.64
C ASN A 72 35.36 17.01 -14.39
N TRP A 73 35.25 15.79 -13.86
CA TRP A 73 35.67 14.53 -14.47
C TRP A 73 34.61 14.08 -15.49
N GLY A 74 34.66 14.69 -16.66
CA GLY A 74 33.61 14.58 -17.69
C GLY A 74 32.46 15.52 -17.39
N GLY A 75 32.45 16.69 -18.05
CA GLY A 75 31.29 17.58 -18.05
C GLY A 75 30.16 17.03 -18.91
N ALA A 76 28.99 17.68 -18.88
CA ALA A 76 27.83 17.27 -19.69
C ALA A 76 28.12 17.10 -21.20
N ASN A 77 29.21 17.72 -21.69
CA ASN A 77 29.64 17.69 -23.09
C ASN A 77 31.05 17.11 -23.31
N GLN A 78 31.68 16.49 -22.30
CA GLN A 78 33.04 15.94 -22.43
C GLN A 78 33.07 14.46 -22.06
N ALA A 79 33.52 13.61 -22.98
CA ALA A 79 33.67 12.19 -22.74
C ALA A 79 34.65 11.92 -21.58
N ILE A 80 34.32 10.97 -20.72
CA ILE A 80 35.21 10.48 -19.67
C ILE A 80 36.37 9.76 -20.35
N ASN A 81 37.61 10.17 -20.06
CA ASN A 81 38.82 9.51 -20.52
C ASN A 81 39.56 8.86 -19.35
N THR A 82 40.60 8.09 -19.65
CA THR A 82 41.41 7.38 -18.65
C THR A 82 42.08 8.33 -17.65
N ARG A 83 42.47 9.53 -18.08
CA ARG A 83 43.03 10.55 -17.19
C ARG A 83 42.02 11.00 -16.13
N HIS A 84 40.77 11.28 -16.52
CA HIS A 84 39.71 11.64 -15.58
C HIS A 84 39.47 10.53 -14.54
N LEU A 85 39.56 9.26 -14.97
CA LEU A 85 39.41 8.12 -14.06
C LEU A 85 40.56 8.04 -13.05
N VAL A 86 41.81 8.20 -13.49
CA VAL A 86 42.99 8.18 -12.60
C VAL A 86 42.94 9.32 -11.59
N GLU A 87 42.53 10.52 -12.01
CA GLU A 87 42.34 11.67 -11.11
C GLU A 87 41.23 11.41 -10.09
N ALA A 88 40.08 10.89 -10.52
CA ALA A 88 38.97 10.55 -9.63
C ALA A 88 39.34 9.44 -8.64
N GLU A 89 40.06 8.41 -9.08
CA GLU A 89 40.55 7.32 -8.22
C GLU A 89 41.55 7.83 -7.18
N THR A 90 42.44 8.76 -7.58
CA THR A 90 43.39 9.39 -6.66
C THR A 90 42.67 10.17 -5.56
N VAL A 91 41.64 10.95 -5.92
CA VAL A 91 40.83 11.69 -4.93
C VAL A 91 40.02 10.74 -4.05
N ALA A 92 39.40 9.69 -4.62
CA ALA A 92 38.67 8.69 -3.86
C ALA A 92 39.56 7.93 -2.88
N THR A 93 40.81 7.66 -3.26
CA THR A 93 41.82 7.04 -2.39
C THR A 93 42.12 7.92 -1.19
N LYS A 94 42.39 9.21 -1.41
CA LYS A 94 42.63 10.17 -0.33
C LYS A 94 41.42 10.30 0.60
N ILE A 95 40.20 10.36 0.05
CA ILE A 95 38.96 10.39 0.86
C ILE A 95 38.84 9.12 1.71
N THR A 96 39.09 7.94 1.12
CA THR A 96 39.03 6.66 1.84
C THR A 96 40.06 6.59 2.97
N GLN A 97 41.27 7.10 2.76
CA GLN A 97 42.30 7.19 3.80
C GLN A 97 41.92 8.17 4.92
N ALA A 98 41.38 9.33 4.58
CA ALA A 98 40.92 10.33 5.56
C ALA A 98 39.75 9.80 6.41
N LEU A 99 38.79 9.11 5.78
CA LEU A 99 37.67 8.45 6.48
C LEU A 99 38.17 7.35 7.41
N THR A 100 39.12 6.52 6.95
CA THR A 100 39.66 5.41 7.74
C THR A 100 40.51 5.90 8.92
N SER A 101 41.21 7.03 8.77
CA SER A 101 42.02 7.64 9.84
C SER A 101 41.24 8.57 10.75
N GLY A 102 39.97 8.88 10.43
CA GLY A 102 39.16 9.84 11.19
C GLY A 102 39.60 11.30 11.04
N THR A 103 40.44 11.62 10.05
CA THR A 103 40.96 12.98 9.79
C THR A 103 40.11 13.78 8.80
N TYR A 104 39.02 13.18 8.31
CA TYR A 104 38.14 13.77 7.32
C TYR A 104 37.39 15.02 7.86
N THR A 105 37.54 16.16 7.20
CA THR A 105 36.73 17.37 7.41
C THR A 105 36.16 17.90 6.09
N ASP A 106 35.09 18.70 6.15
CA ASP A 106 34.50 19.30 4.95
C ASP A 106 35.44 20.33 4.30
N GLU A 107 36.20 21.07 5.11
CA GLU A 107 37.21 22.03 4.70
C GLU A 107 38.36 21.34 3.96
N TRP A 108 38.89 20.24 4.52
CA TRP A 108 39.93 19.43 3.87
C TRP A 108 39.44 18.86 2.53
N LYS A 109 38.17 18.39 2.48
CA LYS A 109 37.57 17.88 1.25
C LYS A 109 37.46 18.96 0.18
N ASP A 110 37.06 20.18 0.55
CA ASP A 110 36.94 21.30 -0.40
C ASP A 110 38.33 21.74 -0.93
N GLU A 111 39.35 21.79 -0.07
CA GLU A 111 40.74 22.01 -0.47
C GLU A 111 41.25 20.92 -1.43
N LEU A 112 40.97 19.65 -1.11
CA LEU A 112 41.39 18.50 -1.92
C LEU A 112 40.86 18.55 -3.36
N ILE A 113 39.68 19.13 -3.58
CA ILE A 113 39.06 19.26 -4.90
C ILE A 113 39.24 20.64 -5.53
N GLY A 114 40.09 21.49 -4.94
CA GLY A 114 40.39 22.83 -5.46
C GLY A 114 39.20 23.78 -5.41
N ARG A 115 38.18 23.51 -4.57
CA ARG A 115 37.14 24.50 -4.30
C ARG A 115 37.74 25.50 -3.34
N LYS A 116 37.88 26.76 -3.79
CA LYS A 116 38.17 27.87 -2.88
C LYS A 116 37.19 27.78 -1.71
N PRO A 117 37.64 27.93 -0.45
CA PRO A 117 36.73 28.06 0.67
C PRO A 117 35.70 29.09 0.23
N LYS A 118 34.41 28.73 0.24
CA LYS A 118 33.40 29.78 0.13
C LYS A 118 33.78 30.75 1.22
N GLU A 119 34.00 32.02 0.86
CA GLU A 119 33.91 33.09 1.83
C GLU A 119 32.52 32.90 2.44
N ARG A 120 32.45 32.14 3.54
CA ARG A 120 31.37 32.27 4.49
C ARG A 120 31.44 33.74 4.77
N GLN A 121 30.42 34.49 4.31
CA GLN A 121 30.19 35.83 4.77
C GLN A 121 30.40 35.75 6.28
N GLN A 122 31.53 36.26 6.74
CA GLN A 122 31.76 36.51 8.14
C GLN A 122 30.70 37.56 8.44
N SER A 123 29.52 37.09 8.83
CA SER A 123 28.63 37.87 9.66
C SER A 123 29.49 38.25 10.85
N SER A 124 29.91 39.51 10.82
CA SER A 124 30.67 40.21 11.83
C SER A 124 30.35 39.66 13.22
N THR A 125 31.31 38.96 13.82
CA THR A 125 31.43 38.86 15.27
C THR A 125 31.83 40.23 15.80
N ALA A 126 30.87 41.14 15.79
CA ALA A 126 30.92 42.45 16.41
C ALA A 126 29.66 42.54 17.27
N ALA A 127 29.80 42.20 18.56
CA ALA A 127 28.84 42.44 19.64
C ALA A 127 27.37 42.48 19.21
N THR A 128 26.86 41.40 18.61
CA THR A 128 25.43 41.27 18.35
C THR A 128 24.76 40.95 19.68
N THR A 129 23.95 41.88 20.16
CA THR A 129 22.87 41.61 21.10
C THR A 129 22.24 40.28 20.68
N GLU A 130 22.22 39.26 21.55
CA GLU A 130 21.60 37.96 21.26
C GLU A 130 20.17 38.21 20.77
N GLN A 131 19.99 38.25 19.46
CA GLN A 131 18.68 38.45 18.88
C GLN A 131 17.93 37.15 19.11
N LYS A 132 17.11 37.17 20.17
CA LYS A 132 16.28 36.04 20.55
C LYS A 132 15.38 35.68 19.38
N LEU A 133 15.58 34.46 18.86
CA LEU A 133 14.77 33.91 17.80
C LEU A 133 13.31 33.86 18.26
N THR A 134 12.37 34.32 17.44
CA THR A 134 10.93 34.32 17.76
C THR A 134 10.18 33.23 17.01
N PHE A 135 8.94 32.94 17.43
CA PHE A 135 8.05 32.06 16.66
C PHE A 135 7.75 32.59 15.25
N HIS A 136 7.76 33.92 15.06
CA HIS A 136 7.59 34.56 13.77
C HIS A 136 8.75 34.23 12.82
N ASP A 137 10.00 34.30 13.31
CA ASP A 137 11.18 33.96 12.51
C ASP A 137 11.18 32.50 12.06
N VAL A 138 10.77 31.60 12.97
CA VAL A 138 10.61 30.17 12.67
C VAL A 138 9.49 29.94 11.66
N TRP A 139 8.37 30.65 11.80
CA TRP A 139 7.26 30.58 10.86
C TRP A 139 7.67 31.02 9.45
N GLU A 140 8.38 32.13 9.31
CA GLU A 140 8.81 32.64 8.01
C GLU A 140 9.72 31.65 7.26
N VAL A 141 10.60 30.94 7.99
CA VAL A 141 11.39 29.85 7.39
C VAL A 141 10.52 28.69 6.95
N ILE A 142 9.61 28.22 7.81
CA ILE A 142 8.68 27.13 7.47
C ILE A 142 7.81 27.51 6.26
N ASN A 143 7.26 28.72 6.25
CA ASN A 143 6.40 29.25 5.19
C ASN A 143 7.15 29.35 3.86
N ARG A 144 8.41 29.81 3.89
CA ARG A 144 9.27 29.89 2.71
C ARG A 144 9.67 28.52 2.17
N ASP A 145 10.12 27.61 3.02
CA ASP A 145 10.42 26.21 2.63
C ASP A 145 9.17 25.54 2.03
N TRP A 146 8.03 25.77 2.67
CA TRP A 146 6.75 25.25 2.21
C TRP A 146 6.33 25.82 0.85
N LYS A 147 6.38 27.14 0.65
CA LYS A 147 6.07 27.78 -0.64
C LYS A 147 7.01 27.29 -1.76
N GLY A 148 8.26 26.99 -1.42
CA GLY A 148 9.22 26.36 -2.34
C GLY A 148 8.86 24.92 -2.72
N GLN A 149 8.36 24.13 -1.77
CA GLN A 149 7.96 22.73 -1.98
C GLN A 149 6.55 22.57 -2.57
N GLY A 150 5.64 23.51 -2.29
CA GLY A 150 4.22 23.45 -2.63
C GLY A 150 3.98 23.31 -4.14
N LYS A 151 4.92 23.77 -4.98
CA LYS A 151 4.91 23.57 -6.44
C LYS A 151 4.97 22.08 -6.86
N LYS A 152 5.36 21.17 -5.96
CA LYS A 152 5.54 19.73 -6.26
C LYS A 152 4.45 18.84 -5.66
N LEU A 153 3.58 19.36 -4.79
CA LEU A 153 2.56 18.55 -4.11
C LEU A 153 1.24 18.61 -4.87
N LYS A 154 0.52 17.48 -4.93
CA LYS A 154 -0.79 17.38 -5.62
C LYS A 154 -1.90 18.16 -4.91
N ASN A 155 -1.71 18.51 -3.62
CA ASN A 155 -2.68 19.27 -2.84
C ASN A 155 -2.03 19.97 -1.63
N PRO A 156 -1.17 20.99 -1.86
CA PRO A 156 -0.37 21.62 -0.80
C PRO A 156 -1.26 22.26 0.27
N ASN A 157 -2.30 23.00 -0.14
CA ASN A 157 -3.10 23.77 0.79
C ASN A 157 -3.79 22.91 1.86
N ALA A 158 -4.32 21.73 1.52
CA ALA A 158 -5.00 20.87 2.50
C ALA A 158 -4.06 20.33 3.59
N VAL A 159 -2.83 19.94 3.21
CA VAL A 159 -1.83 19.42 4.15
C VAL A 159 -1.28 20.56 5.01
N TYR A 160 -1.09 21.74 4.41
CA TYR A 160 -0.64 22.95 5.07
C TYR A 160 -1.67 23.47 6.08
N TYR A 161 -2.92 23.70 5.67
CA TYR A 161 -3.97 24.22 6.54
C TYR A 161 -4.25 23.29 7.73
N GLN A 162 -4.23 21.98 7.52
CA GLN A 162 -4.40 21.01 8.60
C GLN A 162 -3.21 20.97 9.59
N SER A 163 -2.01 21.37 9.15
CA SER A 163 -0.78 21.22 9.95
C SER A 163 -0.14 22.53 10.40
N PHE A 164 -0.63 23.70 9.96
CA PHE A 164 0.09 24.95 10.21
C PHE A 164 -0.77 26.16 10.53
N SER A 165 -2.07 26.15 10.24
CA SER A 165 -2.97 27.25 10.65
C SER A 165 -2.91 27.54 12.16
N ARG A 166 -2.70 26.50 12.98
CA ARG A 166 -2.54 26.65 14.44
C ARG A 166 -1.17 27.19 14.87
N PHE A 167 -0.14 27.00 14.06
CA PHE A 167 1.19 27.59 14.31
C PHE A 167 1.22 29.04 13.82
N GLU A 168 0.61 29.31 12.66
CA GLU A 168 0.40 30.64 12.08
C GLU A 168 -0.36 31.57 13.03
N ASN A 169 -1.39 31.08 13.71
CA ASN A 169 -2.12 31.89 14.68
C ASN A 169 -1.29 32.19 15.94
N TRP A 170 -0.33 31.34 16.29
CA TRP A 170 0.48 31.49 17.51
C TRP A 170 1.68 32.41 17.33
N GLN A 171 2.31 32.40 16.15
CA GLN A 171 3.47 33.23 15.86
C GLN A 171 3.21 34.74 16.03
N ASN A 172 1.96 35.18 15.97
CA ASN A 172 1.57 36.58 16.15
C ASN A 172 1.83 37.10 17.58
N ASN A 173 2.14 36.21 18.53
CA ASN A 173 2.46 36.61 19.91
C ASN A 173 3.90 37.14 20.07
N ASN A 174 4.75 37.12 19.03
CA ASN A 174 6.18 37.52 19.08
C ASN A 174 6.99 36.86 20.21
N ASP A 175 6.49 35.74 20.75
CA ASP A 175 7.14 35.03 21.83
C ASP A 175 8.51 34.49 21.38
N GLU A 176 9.45 34.46 22.32
CA GLU A 176 10.75 33.82 22.13
C GLU A 176 10.57 32.33 21.81
N PHE A 177 11.26 31.84 20.80
CA PHE A 177 11.24 30.45 20.38
C PHE A 177 12.15 29.60 21.28
N ASN A 178 11.58 29.19 22.41
CA ASN A 178 12.25 28.36 23.41
C ASN A 178 11.40 27.13 23.78
N ILE A 179 11.99 26.20 24.54
CA ILE A 179 11.35 24.94 24.96
C ILE A 179 10.03 25.19 25.70
N LYS A 180 9.99 26.21 26.58
CA LYS A 180 8.81 26.52 27.40
C LYS A 180 7.63 26.92 26.52
N ASN A 181 7.82 27.94 25.69
CA ASN A 181 6.77 28.49 24.82
C ASN A 181 6.35 27.46 23.75
N LEU A 182 7.27 26.60 23.30
CA LEU A 182 6.95 25.50 22.38
C LEU A 182 6.11 24.41 23.05
N GLY A 183 6.39 24.09 24.32
CA GLY A 183 5.56 23.20 25.13
C GLY A 183 4.16 23.76 25.36
N GLU A 184 4.05 25.05 25.66
CA GLU A 184 2.75 25.74 25.81
C GLU A 184 1.94 25.70 24.51
N TRP A 185 2.56 26.03 23.37
CA TRP A 185 1.92 25.93 22.06
C TRP A 185 1.43 24.50 21.77
N LEU A 186 2.23 23.47 22.04
CA LEU A 186 1.81 22.07 21.85
C LEU A 186 0.59 21.70 22.70
N ASN A 187 0.53 22.20 23.93
CA ASN A 187 -0.60 21.95 24.82
C ASN A 187 -1.86 22.68 24.37
N ILE A 188 -1.75 23.97 24.03
CA ILE A 188 -2.87 24.82 23.61
C ILE A 188 -3.42 24.39 22.25
N SER A 189 -2.54 23.99 21.34
CA SER A 189 -2.93 23.49 20.02
C SER A 189 -3.72 22.19 20.08
N LYS A 190 -3.84 21.53 21.26
CA LYS A 190 -4.56 20.26 21.47
C LYS A 190 -4.18 19.20 20.41
N LEU A 191 -2.94 19.22 19.95
CA LEU A 191 -2.45 18.30 18.95
C LEU A 191 -2.16 16.95 19.62
N ALA A 192 -2.80 15.89 19.12
CA ALA A 192 -2.60 14.53 19.62
C ALA A 192 -2.12 13.59 18.50
N GLY A 193 -1.43 12.52 18.91
CA GLY A 193 -1.02 11.41 18.03
C GLY A 193 -0.28 11.85 16.77
N ILE A 194 -0.77 11.40 15.61
CA ILE A 194 -0.10 11.61 14.31
C ILE A 194 0.03 13.09 13.92
N MET A 195 -0.92 13.93 14.35
CA MET A 195 -0.87 15.36 14.05
C MET A 195 0.25 16.02 14.85
N LYS A 196 0.36 15.77 16.16
CA LYS A 196 1.48 16.27 16.99
C LYS A 196 2.82 15.85 16.39
N SER A 197 2.96 14.57 16.01
CA SER A 197 4.19 14.02 15.43
C SER A 197 4.58 14.69 14.11
N ARG A 198 3.61 14.92 13.22
CA ARG A 198 3.83 15.62 11.94
C ARG A 198 4.29 17.06 12.15
N HIS A 199 3.66 17.79 13.08
CA HIS A 199 4.05 19.17 13.36
C HIS A 199 5.48 19.24 13.91
N LEU A 200 5.81 18.41 14.91
CA LEU A 200 7.16 18.34 15.47
C LEU A 200 8.22 17.98 14.42
N SER A 201 7.89 17.06 13.51
CA SER A 201 8.81 16.63 12.44
C SER A 201 9.11 17.75 11.45
N VAL A 202 8.10 18.55 11.08
CA VAL A 202 8.30 19.68 10.16
C VAL A 202 9.00 20.84 10.83
N ILE A 203 8.66 21.15 12.09
CA ILE A 203 9.41 22.12 12.89
C ILE A 203 10.87 21.69 12.91
N LYS A 204 11.17 20.47 13.39
CA LYS A 204 12.53 19.90 13.43
C LYS A 204 13.27 20.02 12.10
N ARG A 205 12.62 19.68 10.98
CA ARG A 205 13.21 19.77 9.64
C ARG A 205 13.63 21.20 9.28
N ASN A 206 12.81 22.18 9.63
CA ASN A 206 13.06 23.59 9.32
C ASN A 206 13.97 24.27 10.34
N LEU A 207 14.04 23.78 11.59
CA LEU A 207 14.99 24.29 12.58
C LEU A 207 16.45 24.05 12.18
N ALA A 208 16.72 23.02 11.38
CA ALA A 208 18.04 22.78 10.81
C ALA A 208 18.52 23.93 9.90
N LEU A 209 17.62 24.82 9.46
CA LEU A 209 17.94 26.00 8.65
C LEU A 209 18.20 27.26 9.47
N LEU A 210 17.98 27.23 10.79
CA LEU A 210 17.93 28.41 11.67
C LEU A 210 19.00 28.45 12.77
N GLU A 211 20.05 27.62 12.68
CA GLU A 211 21.15 27.57 13.68
C GLU A 211 20.66 27.53 15.15
N ILE A 212 19.54 26.83 15.39
CA ILE A 212 18.86 26.83 16.69
C ILE A 212 19.67 26.09 17.76
N PRO A 213 19.59 26.51 19.03
CA PRO A 213 20.20 25.79 20.16
C PRO A 213 19.87 24.29 20.16
N THR A 214 20.92 23.47 20.26
CA THR A 214 20.86 21.99 20.32
C THR A 214 19.86 21.47 21.36
N GLN A 215 19.63 22.20 22.44
CA GLN A 215 18.68 21.86 23.49
C GLN A 215 17.23 21.76 22.98
N VAL A 216 16.81 22.69 22.10
CA VAL A 216 15.46 22.67 21.51
C VAL A 216 15.30 21.46 20.58
N ILE A 217 16.34 21.15 19.81
CA ILE A 217 16.37 19.98 18.91
C ILE A 217 16.26 18.69 19.73
N ASN A 218 17.06 18.54 20.79
CA ASN A 218 17.03 17.38 21.67
C ASN A 218 15.67 17.22 22.36
N TRP A 219 15.06 18.33 22.77
CA TRP A 219 13.72 18.31 23.35
C TRP A 219 12.66 17.87 22.34
N LEU A 220 12.70 18.40 21.11
CA LEU A 220 11.82 17.97 20.02
C LEU A 220 11.97 16.48 19.72
N GLU A 221 13.19 15.95 19.75
CA GLU A 221 13.44 14.52 19.59
C GLU A 221 12.81 13.70 20.71
N LYS A 222 12.99 14.12 21.96
CA LYS A 222 12.38 13.47 23.11
C LYS A 222 10.86 13.49 23.00
N GLU A 223 10.26 14.66 22.75
CA GLU A 223 8.81 14.80 22.58
C GLU A 223 8.28 13.99 21.40
N SER A 224 9.02 13.93 20.29
CA SER A 224 8.62 13.13 19.12
C SER A 224 8.59 11.62 19.42
N LYS A 225 9.49 11.15 20.30
CA LYS A 225 9.54 9.75 20.77
C LYS A 225 8.48 9.45 21.83
N LEU A 226 8.15 10.44 22.66
CA LEU A 226 7.11 10.35 23.69
C LEU A 226 5.69 10.39 23.12
N ILE A 227 5.54 10.77 21.85
CA ILE A 227 4.33 10.45 21.11
C ILE A 227 4.35 8.95 20.90
N ASP A 228 3.87 8.25 21.93
CA ASP A 228 3.47 6.87 21.87
C ASP A 228 2.31 6.83 20.88
N TYR A 229 2.66 6.72 19.60
CA TYR A 229 1.74 6.17 18.64
C TYR A 229 1.55 4.75 19.13
N LYS A 230 0.56 4.57 20.03
CA LYS A 230 -0.11 3.29 20.21
C LYS A 230 -0.46 2.90 18.81
N LYS A 231 0.41 2.07 18.23
CA LYS A 231 0.31 1.61 16.88
C LYS A 231 -1.02 0.91 16.94
N ARG A 232 -2.08 1.57 16.42
CA ARG A 232 -3.45 1.04 16.54
C ARG A 232 -3.28 -0.42 16.23
N GLU A 233 -3.54 -1.28 17.22
CA GLU A 233 -3.33 -2.70 17.01
C GLU A 233 -4.01 -3.00 15.70
N ASN A 234 -3.28 -3.67 14.83
CA ASN A 234 -3.63 -3.77 13.43
C ASN A 234 -4.77 -4.78 13.27
N HIS A 235 -5.76 -4.67 14.14
CA HIS A 235 -6.89 -5.52 14.37
C HIS A 235 -7.60 -5.77 13.06
N LEU A 236 -7.69 -7.05 12.76
CA LEU A 236 -8.42 -7.55 11.63
C LEU A 236 -9.60 -8.30 12.23
N PRO A 237 -10.83 -7.91 11.90
CA PRO A 237 -11.98 -8.56 12.50
C PRO A 237 -12.11 -9.99 11.98
N ASP A 238 -12.36 -10.92 12.89
CA ASP A 238 -12.74 -12.28 12.54
C ASP A 238 -14.22 -12.35 12.14
N ASP A 239 -14.66 -13.52 11.69
CA ASP A 239 -16.02 -13.70 11.17
C ASP A 239 -17.09 -13.52 12.24
N LYS A 240 -16.78 -13.90 13.48
CA LYS A 240 -17.69 -13.76 14.62
C LYS A 240 -17.82 -12.29 15.01
N GLU A 241 -16.73 -11.53 15.03
CA GLU A 241 -16.75 -10.10 15.28
C GLU A 241 -17.51 -9.35 14.18
N ILE A 242 -17.35 -9.75 12.91
CA ILE A 242 -18.08 -9.16 11.78
C ILE A 242 -19.59 -9.33 11.97
N GLU A 243 -20.02 -10.55 12.31
CA GLU A 243 -21.43 -10.90 12.54
C GLU A 243 -21.99 -10.22 13.80
N LEU A 244 -21.29 -10.28 14.92
CA LEU A 244 -21.72 -9.62 16.16
C LEU A 244 -21.81 -8.11 16.00
N THR A 245 -20.86 -7.48 15.31
CA THR A 245 -20.91 -6.04 15.00
C THR A 245 -22.18 -5.71 14.23
N TRP A 246 -22.55 -6.52 13.24
CA TRP A 246 -23.80 -6.33 12.52
C TRP A 246 -25.01 -6.41 13.45
N LEU A 247 -25.11 -7.48 14.23
CA LEU A 247 -26.26 -7.74 15.12
C LEU A 247 -26.42 -6.63 16.15
N GLU A 248 -25.33 -6.20 16.79
CA GLU A 248 -25.35 -5.09 17.75
C GLU A 248 -25.80 -3.78 17.11
N LEU A 249 -25.31 -3.47 15.90
CA LEU A 249 -25.72 -2.27 15.20
C LEU A 249 -27.18 -2.34 14.77
N HIS A 250 -27.63 -3.50 14.30
CA HIS A 250 -29.00 -3.72 13.90
C HIS A 250 -29.95 -3.50 15.08
N GLU A 251 -29.65 -4.09 16.25
CA GLU A 251 -30.43 -3.93 17.48
C GLU A 251 -30.44 -2.48 17.97
N LYS A 252 -29.26 -1.84 18.07
CA LYS A 252 -29.13 -0.40 18.43
C LYS A 252 -29.96 0.49 17.50
N LYS A 253 -30.10 0.12 16.22
CA LYS A 253 -30.83 0.90 15.22
C LYS A 253 -32.33 0.66 15.27
N ILE A 254 -32.81 -0.55 15.53
CA ILE A 254 -34.23 -0.80 15.83
C ILE A 254 -34.69 0.09 16.99
N ILE A 255 -33.86 0.24 18.03
CA ILE A 255 -34.17 1.09 19.19
C ILE A 255 -34.20 2.59 18.82
N ASN A 256 -33.25 3.05 18.00
CA ASN A 256 -33.13 4.46 17.61
C ASN A 256 -34.03 4.88 16.44
N ALA A 257 -34.57 3.93 15.66
CA ALA A 257 -35.38 4.18 14.48
C ALA A 257 -36.74 4.85 14.78
N ARG A 258 -37.15 4.92 16.05
CA ARG A 258 -38.33 5.65 16.54
C ARG A 258 -38.27 7.19 16.33
N ARG A 259 -37.25 7.70 15.62
CA ARG A 259 -37.05 9.12 15.26
C ARG A 259 -36.77 9.18 13.74
N GLU A 260 -37.83 9.36 12.95
CA GLU A 260 -38.09 8.71 11.65
C GLU A 260 -37.28 9.12 10.39
N PHE A 261 -36.25 9.97 10.43
CA PHE A 261 -35.49 10.31 9.20
C PHE A 261 -34.06 9.72 9.14
N ASP A 262 -33.38 9.57 10.27
CA ASP A 262 -32.01 9.01 10.31
C ASP A 262 -31.98 7.47 10.28
N ALA A 263 -33.14 6.83 10.47
CA ALA A 263 -33.28 5.37 10.55
C ALA A 263 -32.99 4.69 9.21
N SER A 264 -33.67 5.13 8.14
CA SER A 264 -33.54 4.54 6.80
C SER A 264 -32.09 4.62 6.29
N LYS A 265 -31.47 5.80 6.39
CA LYS A 265 -30.06 5.98 6.00
C LYS A 265 -29.11 5.12 6.82
N SER A 266 -29.38 4.95 8.11
CA SER A 266 -28.58 4.09 8.99
C SER A 266 -28.69 2.61 8.59
N ILE A 267 -29.89 2.12 8.29
CA ILE A 267 -30.12 0.74 7.83
C ILE A 267 -29.43 0.49 6.49
N LYS A 268 -29.56 1.42 5.53
CA LYS A 268 -28.84 1.35 4.25
C LYS A 268 -27.31 1.37 4.45
N THR A 269 -26.82 2.15 5.40
CA THR A 269 -25.38 2.17 5.74
C THR A 269 -24.94 0.85 6.38
N LEU A 270 -25.82 0.23 7.18
CA LEU A 270 -25.60 -1.09 7.73
C LEU A 270 -25.56 -2.13 6.59
N ARG A 271 -26.56 -2.21 5.70
CA ARG A 271 -26.54 -3.10 4.52
C ARG A 271 -25.30 -2.94 3.64
N LEU A 272 -24.82 -1.71 3.44
CA LEU A 272 -23.53 -1.46 2.82
C LEU A 272 -22.37 -2.17 3.55
N TYR A 273 -22.31 -2.15 4.89
CA TYR A 273 -21.33 -2.94 5.64
C TYR A 273 -21.38 -4.43 5.28
N GLY A 274 -22.59 -5.00 5.15
CA GLY A 274 -22.78 -6.40 4.79
C GLY A 274 -22.23 -6.73 3.41
N ILE A 275 -22.50 -5.87 2.42
CA ILE A 275 -21.92 -6.00 1.07
C ILE A 275 -20.39 -5.97 1.13
N LEU A 276 -19.80 -5.03 1.89
CA LEU A 276 -18.35 -4.90 1.99
C LEU A 276 -17.72 -6.12 2.68
N ALA A 277 -18.41 -6.71 3.67
CA ALA A 277 -17.97 -7.92 4.34
C ALA A 277 -18.02 -9.14 3.40
N ILE A 278 -19.11 -9.32 2.66
CA ILE A 278 -19.30 -10.49 1.79
C ILE A 278 -18.40 -10.43 0.55
N TYR A 279 -18.36 -9.31 -0.17
CA TYR A 279 -17.69 -9.20 -1.46
C TYR A 279 -16.30 -8.57 -1.40
N GLY A 280 -15.91 -8.03 -0.24
CA GLY A 280 -14.64 -7.34 -0.08
C GLY A 280 -14.50 -6.08 -0.95
N LEU A 281 -15.60 -5.44 -1.35
CA LEU A 281 -15.56 -4.25 -2.20
C LEU A 281 -14.89 -3.05 -1.49
N ARG A 282 -14.38 -2.10 -2.25
CA ARG A 282 -14.11 -0.76 -1.73
C ARG A 282 -15.45 -0.04 -1.55
N VAL A 283 -15.56 0.83 -0.54
CA VAL A 283 -16.82 1.54 -0.24
C VAL A 283 -17.46 2.15 -1.48
N HIS A 284 -16.70 2.88 -2.29
CA HIS A 284 -17.23 3.54 -3.50
C HIS A 284 -17.60 2.58 -4.64
N GLU A 285 -17.12 1.34 -4.63
CA GLU A 285 -17.45 0.34 -5.65
C GLU A 285 -18.86 -0.22 -5.46
N ALA A 286 -19.44 -0.12 -4.26
CA ALA A 286 -20.81 -0.56 -4.00
C ALA A 286 -21.82 0.18 -4.90
N TRP A 287 -21.64 1.48 -5.13
CA TRP A 287 -22.49 2.26 -6.05
C TRP A 287 -22.21 2.00 -7.54
N ARG A 288 -21.35 1.03 -7.86
CA ARG A 288 -21.05 0.61 -9.23
C ARG A 288 -21.53 -0.81 -9.51
N ILE A 289 -22.29 -1.41 -8.61
CA ILE A 289 -22.91 -2.71 -8.87
C ILE A 289 -23.96 -2.52 -9.97
N LEU A 290 -23.86 -3.31 -11.03
CA LEU A 290 -24.69 -3.17 -12.22
C LEU A 290 -25.86 -4.16 -12.26
N ASN A 291 -25.70 -5.34 -11.63
CA ASN A 291 -26.68 -6.42 -11.70
C ASN A 291 -27.45 -6.65 -10.40
N TRP A 292 -27.69 -5.60 -9.60
CA TRP A 292 -28.46 -5.77 -8.36
C TRP A 292 -29.92 -6.09 -8.67
N ASP A 293 -30.63 -5.15 -9.31
CA ASP A 293 -32.06 -5.30 -9.61
C ASP A 293 -32.31 -5.96 -10.98
N ASN A 294 -31.39 -5.77 -11.94
CA ASN A 294 -31.59 -6.19 -13.33
C ASN A 294 -30.43 -7.11 -13.78
N PRO A 295 -30.68 -8.09 -14.66
CA PRO A 295 -29.61 -8.86 -15.26
C PRO A 295 -28.73 -7.95 -16.14
N ILE A 296 -27.46 -8.33 -16.31
CA ILE A 296 -26.54 -7.65 -17.21
C ILE A 296 -25.88 -8.64 -18.15
N GLU A 297 -25.91 -8.32 -19.44
CA GLU A 297 -25.14 -9.03 -20.45
C GLU A 297 -23.72 -8.48 -20.45
N ILE A 298 -22.74 -9.38 -20.38
CA ILE A 298 -21.34 -9.00 -20.42
C ILE A 298 -20.74 -9.54 -21.70
N LYS A 299 -20.30 -8.61 -22.54
CA LYS A 299 -19.78 -8.92 -23.86
C LYS A 299 -18.34 -9.42 -23.79
N ASN A 300 -17.98 -10.24 -24.77
CA ASN A 300 -16.61 -10.69 -24.96
C ASN A 300 -15.63 -9.51 -24.96
N GLY A 301 -14.57 -9.61 -24.15
CA GLY A 301 -13.55 -8.59 -24.02
C GLY A 301 -13.93 -7.31 -23.26
N GLU A 302 -15.10 -7.22 -22.62
CA GLU A 302 -15.42 -6.11 -21.70
C GLU A 302 -14.81 -6.30 -20.30
N PHE A 303 -14.43 -7.52 -19.94
CA PHE A 303 -13.81 -7.80 -18.65
C PHE A 303 -12.31 -7.54 -18.67
N ILE A 304 -11.84 -6.93 -17.59
CA ILE A 304 -10.42 -6.79 -17.32
C ILE A 304 -9.96 -7.92 -16.41
N VAL A 305 -9.04 -8.74 -16.92
CA VAL A 305 -8.20 -9.62 -16.11
C VAL A 305 -6.92 -8.87 -15.78
N VAL A 306 -6.58 -8.82 -14.49
CA VAL A 306 -5.32 -8.19 -14.06
C VAL A 306 -4.22 -9.25 -14.12
N ASN A 307 -3.24 -9.07 -15.01
CA ASN A 307 -2.11 -9.98 -15.11
C ASN A 307 -1.09 -9.81 -13.98
N ASP A 308 -0.22 -10.82 -13.87
CA ASP A 308 0.85 -11.01 -12.89
C ASP A 308 2.24 -10.76 -13.48
N ASP A 309 2.37 -9.72 -14.30
CA ASP A 309 3.63 -9.20 -14.78
C ASP A 309 4.15 -8.20 -13.73
N GLY A 310 5.03 -8.69 -12.85
CA GLY A 310 5.52 -8.04 -11.63
C GLY A 310 6.30 -6.73 -11.77
N GLU A 311 5.90 -5.85 -12.69
CA GLU A 311 6.32 -4.46 -12.74
C GLU A 311 5.26 -3.55 -12.08
N ASP A 312 5.73 -2.53 -11.36
CA ASP A 312 4.93 -1.61 -10.53
C ASP A 312 3.95 -0.69 -11.32
N ASP A 313 3.59 -1.04 -12.56
CA ASP A 313 2.69 -0.27 -13.43
C ASP A 313 1.57 -1.17 -13.99
N PRO A 314 0.28 -0.92 -13.69
CA PRO A 314 -0.83 -1.74 -14.18
C PRO A 314 -1.06 -1.43 -15.67
N THR A 315 -0.28 -2.04 -16.57
CA THR A 315 -0.32 -1.65 -17.99
C THR A 315 -0.84 -2.70 -18.95
N GLU A 316 -0.95 -3.98 -18.57
CA GLU A 316 -1.61 -4.97 -19.44
C GLU A 316 -2.90 -5.51 -18.83
N THR A 317 -4.01 -4.90 -19.26
CA THR A 317 -5.37 -5.39 -18.99
C THR A 317 -5.73 -6.38 -20.08
N ILE A 318 -5.72 -7.68 -19.76
CA ILE A 318 -6.16 -8.70 -20.72
C ILE A 318 -7.68 -8.69 -20.76
N LYS A 319 -8.20 -8.48 -21.97
CA LYS A 319 -9.61 -8.66 -22.29
C LYS A 319 -9.93 -10.16 -22.26
N HIS A 320 -10.89 -10.56 -21.43
CA HIS A 320 -11.38 -11.94 -21.41
C HIS A 320 -11.84 -12.37 -22.81
N GLN A 321 -11.36 -13.51 -23.30
CA GLN A 321 -11.82 -14.14 -24.54
C GLN A 321 -12.82 -15.26 -24.22
N GLY A 322 -14.11 -15.02 -24.47
CA GLY A 322 -15.17 -16.03 -24.30
C GLY A 322 -16.52 -15.56 -24.87
N ASN A 323 -17.54 -16.39 -24.77
CA ASN A 323 -18.89 -16.02 -25.24
C ASN A 323 -19.53 -14.97 -24.33
N ASP A 324 -20.42 -14.16 -24.92
CA ASP A 324 -21.26 -13.24 -24.18
C ASP A 324 -22.03 -14.01 -23.09
N ARG A 325 -22.08 -13.45 -21.88
CA ARG A 325 -22.69 -14.12 -20.74
C ARG A 325 -23.67 -13.19 -20.06
N LEU A 326 -24.90 -13.65 -19.90
CA LEU A 326 -25.90 -13.00 -19.06
C LEU A 326 -25.62 -13.34 -17.60
N ILE A 327 -25.37 -12.31 -16.78
CA ILE A 327 -25.30 -12.45 -15.33
C ILE A 327 -26.64 -12.00 -14.77
N PRO A 328 -27.42 -12.88 -14.12
CA PRO A 328 -28.75 -12.51 -13.63
C PRO A 328 -28.68 -11.52 -12.46
N ALA A 329 -29.83 -10.93 -12.11
CA ALA A 329 -29.96 -10.05 -10.94
C ALA A 329 -29.60 -10.79 -9.64
N ILE A 330 -29.25 -10.09 -8.55
CA ILE A 330 -28.86 -10.77 -7.29
C ILE A 330 -30.02 -11.61 -6.71
N ASN A 331 -31.24 -11.10 -6.82
CA ASN A 331 -32.45 -11.78 -6.32
C ASN A 331 -33.04 -12.76 -7.36
N ASP A 332 -32.44 -12.90 -8.54
CA ASP A 332 -32.88 -13.88 -9.53
C ASP A 332 -32.61 -15.31 -9.02
N PRO A 333 -33.59 -16.24 -9.08
CA PRO A 333 -33.38 -17.65 -8.74
C PRO A 333 -32.25 -18.32 -9.54
N ASN A 334 -31.98 -17.84 -10.76
CA ASN A 334 -30.91 -18.35 -11.61
C ASN A 334 -29.52 -17.81 -11.22
N ASN A 335 -29.44 -16.80 -10.34
CA ASN A 335 -28.19 -16.35 -9.74
C ASN A 335 -27.94 -17.11 -8.43
N THR A 336 -27.66 -18.40 -8.53
CA THR A 336 -27.40 -19.27 -7.37
C THR A 336 -26.15 -18.83 -6.60
N GLU A 337 -25.14 -18.38 -7.33
CA GLU A 337 -23.83 -17.95 -6.80
C GLU A 337 -23.81 -16.50 -6.31
N LYS A 338 -24.92 -15.75 -6.47
CA LYS A 338 -25.06 -14.34 -6.10
C LYS A 338 -23.88 -13.47 -6.57
N ILE A 339 -23.42 -13.69 -7.81
CA ILE A 339 -22.28 -12.97 -8.39
C ILE A 339 -22.68 -11.53 -8.67
N LEU A 340 -21.79 -10.59 -8.35
CA LEU A 340 -21.96 -9.17 -8.69
C LEU A 340 -21.07 -8.76 -9.86
N VAL A 341 -21.59 -7.83 -10.66
CA VAL A 341 -20.89 -7.18 -11.76
C VAL A 341 -20.61 -5.75 -11.36
N ILE A 342 -19.33 -5.42 -11.21
CA ILE A 342 -18.90 -4.08 -10.82
C ILE A 342 -18.51 -3.32 -12.09
N GLY A 343 -19.14 -2.17 -12.31
CA GLY A 343 -18.88 -1.29 -13.45
C GLY A 343 -17.51 -0.61 -13.42
N ASP A 344 -17.22 0.12 -14.50
CA ASP A 344 -15.88 0.63 -14.81
C ASP A 344 -15.25 1.48 -13.71
N GLY A 345 -14.08 1.05 -13.22
CA GLY A 345 -13.19 1.82 -12.36
C GLY A 345 -11.75 1.80 -12.81
N LYS A 346 -10.81 2.04 -11.88
CA LYS A 346 -9.37 2.03 -12.20
C LYS A 346 -8.94 0.68 -12.81
N THR A 347 -9.65 -0.40 -12.47
CA THR A 347 -9.39 -1.76 -12.94
C THR A 347 -10.44 -2.26 -13.94
N GLY A 348 -11.24 -1.36 -14.53
CA GLY A 348 -12.36 -1.70 -15.44
C GLY A 348 -13.48 -2.52 -14.81
N LYS A 349 -14.36 -3.06 -15.66
CA LYS A 349 -15.45 -3.98 -15.25
C LYS A 349 -14.90 -5.31 -14.77
N ARG A 350 -15.51 -5.86 -13.71
CA ARG A 350 -15.12 -7.16 -13.14
C ARG A 350 -16.29 -7.87 -12.45
N LEU A 351 -16.15 -9.18 -12.27
CA LEU A 351 -17.02 -9.97 -11.40
C LEU A 351 -16.50 -9.89 -9.97
N ALA A 352 -17.39 -9.69 -9.00
CA ALA A 352 -17.11 -9.83 -7.58
C ALA A 352 -17.85 -11.06 -7.04
N LEU A 353 -17.09 -11.98 -6.47
CA LEU A 353 -17.60 -13.22 -5.89
C LEU A 353 -17.94 -12.99 -4.41
N PRO A 354 -19.10 -13.46 -3.93
CA PRO A 354 -19.40 -13.43 -2.51
C PRO A 354 -18.52 -14.44 -1.76
N PHE A 355 -18.07 -14.07 -0.56
CA PHE A 355 -17.29 -14.98 0.27
C PHE A 355 -17.57 -14.77 1.77
N MET A 356 -18.15 -15.80 2.38
CA MET A 356 -18.57 -15.86 3.78
C MET A 356 -18.29 -17.24 4.38
N PRO A 357 -18.34 -17.41 5.71
CA PRO A 357 -18.16 -18.72 6.35
C PRO A 357 -19.21 -19.74 5.86
N LYS A 358 -18.83 -21.00 5.71
CA LYS A 358 -19.70 -22.06 5.14
C LYS A 358 -20.96 -22.32 5.97
N ASP A 359 -20.87 -22.15 7.28
CA ASP A 359 -21.94 -22.36 8.25
C ASP A 359 -22.82 -21.13 8.43
N LYS A 360 -22.60 -20.07 7.63
CA LYS A 360 -23.27 -18.78 7.78
C LYS A 360 -23.96 -18.38 6.48
N ASN A 361 -25.18 -17.89 6.61
CA ASN A 361 -25.90 -17.27 5.51
C ASN A 361 -25.96 -15.75 5.72
N TRP A 362 -24.84 -15.07 5.50
CA TRP A 362 -24.75 -13.62 5.70
C TRP A 362 -25.66 -12.82 4.76
N PHE A 363 -26.10 -13.39 3.65
CA PHE A 363 -27.10 -12.75 2.80
C PHE A 363 -28.44 -12.54 3.53
N GLU A 364 -28.88 -13.55 4.28
CA GLU A 364 -30.07 -13.48 5.12
C GLU A 364 -29.80 -12.71 6.42
N THR A 365 -28.69 -13.00 7.11
CA THR A 365 -28.33 -12.32 8.37
C THR A 365 -28.22 -10.81 8.19
N PHE A 366 -27.67 -10.37 7.05
CA PHE A 366 -27.49 -8.95 6.74
C PHE A 366 -28.67 -8.34 5.98
N ASP A 367 -29.78 -9.07 5.82
CA ASP A 367 -31.00 -8.61 5.14
C ASP A 367 -30.68 -7.92 3.80
N LEU A 368 -29.88 -8.62 2.98
CA LEU A 368 -29.45 -8.14 1.67
C LEU A 368 -30.33 -8.70 0.55
N VAL A 369 -30.76 -9.94 0.71
CA VAL A 369 -31.65 -10.61 -0.24
C VAL A 369 -33.08 -10.14 0.04
N ASN A 370 -33.85 -9.90 -1.03
CA ASN A 370 -35.21 -9.32 -1.02
C ASN A 370 -35.30 -7.79 -0.93
N GLN A 371 -34.18 -7.07 -0.90
CA GLN A 371 -34.18 -5.61 -0.92
C GLN A 371 -33.83 -5.09 -2.32
N PRO A 372 -34.60 -4.15 -2.90
CA PRO A 372 -34.19 -3.46 -4.12
C PRO A 372 -32.95 -2.61 -3.85
N PHE A 373 -32.15 -2.32 -4.88
CA PHE A 373 -30.87 -1.63 -4.71
C PHE A 373 -31.01 -0.27 -4.00
N SER A 374 -32.11 0.44 -4.26
CA SER A 374 -32.46 1.71 -3.61
C SER A 374 -32.62 1.59 -2.09
N GLU A 375 -32.95 0.42 -1.58
CA GLU A 375 -33.08 0.13 -0.15
C GLU A 375 -31.82 -0.50 0.46
N VAL A 376 -30.82 -0.80 -0.36
CA VAL A 376 -29.58 -1.43 0.10
C VAL A 376 -28.48 -0.41 0.34
N LEU A 377 -28.37 0.60 -0.52
CA LEU A 377 -27.33 1.63 -0.41
C LEU A 377 -27.90 2.99 0.01
N PRO A 378 -27.15 3.78 0.81
CA PRO A 378 -27.55 5.15 1.11
C PRO A 378 -27.71 5.95 -0.18
N ASP A 379 -28.81 6.71 -0.26
CA ASP A 379 -29.07 7.60 -1.38
C ASP A 379 -28.14 8.82 -1.29
N TYR A 380 -27.06 8.76 -2.07
CA TYR A 380 -26.15 9.88 -2.26
C TYR A 380 -26.33 10.41 -3.67
N LYS A 381 -26.60 11.71 -3.79
CA LYS A 381 -26.80 12.39 -5.09
C LYS A 381 -25.63 12.18 -6.07
N ASN A 382 -24.40 12.07 -5.57
CA ASN A 382 -23.20 11.78 -6.36
C ASN A 382 -22.21 10.96 -5.51
N PRO A 383 -22.38 9.62 -5.39
CA PRO A 383 -21.61 8.80 -4.47
C PRO A 383 -20.12 8.68 -4.83
N LEU A 384 -19.79 8.98 -6.09
CA LEU A 384 -18.42 8.96 -6.62
C LEU A 384 -17.75 10.34 -6.59
N ALA A 385 -18.52 11.41 -6.43
CA ALA A 385 -17.98 12.75 -6.28
C ALA A 385 -17.64 13.03 -4.81
N LYS A 386 -16.84 14.07 -4.60
CA LYS A 386 -16.73 14.67 -3.27
C LYS A 386 -17.98 15.50 -3.00
N ASP A 387 -18.46 15.46 -1.76
CA ASP A 387 -19.54 16.34 -1.33
C ASP A 387 -19.09 17.82 -1.27
N LYS A 388 -20.00 18.72 -0.88
CA LYS A 388 -19.72 20.15 -0.72
C LYS A 388 -18.61 20.48 0.28
N TYR A 389 -18.23 19.52 1.15
CA TYR A 389 -17.15 19.64 2.12
C TYR A 389 -15.88 18.89 1.68
N GLY A 390 -15.85 18.40 0.44
CA GLY A 390 -14.71 17.65 -0.10
C GLY A 390 -14.63 16.20 0.39
N GLN A 391 -15.63 15.68 1.11
CA GLN A 391 -15.64 14.31 1.64
C GLN A 391 -16.13 13.30 0.61
N SER A 392 -15.46 12.15 0.53
CA SER A 392 -15.92 11.02 -0.26
C SER A 392 -16.86 10.12 0.55
N THR A 393 -17.68 9.33 -0.12
CA THR A 393 -18.50 8.27 0.50
C THR A 393 -17.69 7.32 1.38
N THR A 394 -16.44 7.05 0.99
CA THR A 394 -15.49 6.27 1.81
C THR A 394 -15.19 6.95 3.14
N ARG A 395 -15.00 8.27 3.15
CA ARG A 395 -14.77 9.04 4.38
C ARG A 395 -16.03 9.07 5.24
N THR A 396 -17.20 9.28 4.64
CA THR A 396 -18.48 9.28 5.34
C THR A 396 -18.73 7.94 6.04
N PHE A 397 -18.55 6.82 5.34
CA PHE A 397 -18.67 5.48 5.92
C PHE A 397 -17.65 5.23 7.04
N SER A 398 -16.41 5.67 6.85
CA SER A 398 -15.36 5.54 7.89
C SER A 398 -15.68 6.36 9.14
N ASN A 399 -16.23 7.56 8.98
CA ASN A 399 -16.71 8.36 10.11
C ASN A 399 -17.87 7.68 10.82
N TRP A 400 -18.80 7.07 10.07
CA TRP A 400 -19.91 6.31 10.64
C TRP A 400 -19.41 5.14 11.51
N LEU A 401 -18.47 4.32 11.01
CA LEU A 401 -17.83 3.26 11.82
C LEU A 401 -17.23 3.83 13.12
N GLY A 402 -16.53 4.96 13.03
CA GLY A 402 -15.93 5.62 14.18
C GLY A 402 -16.96 6.13 15.19
N VAL A 403 -18.09 6.69 14.73
CA VAL A 403 -19.21 7.12 15.59
C VAL A 403 -19.85 5.91 16.29
N GLN A 404 -19.87 4.74 15.63
CA GLN A 404 -20.34 3.49 16.23
C GLN A 404 -19.30 2.81 17.13
N ASN A 405 -18.13 3.43 17.35
CA ASN A 405 -17.02 2.87 18.12
C ASN A 405 -16.52 1.51 17.60
N ILE A 406 -16.57 1.30 16.28
CA ILE A 406 -16.04 0.10 15.64
C ILE A 406 -14.52 0.21 15.52
N SER A 407 -13.82 -0.83 15.99
CA SER A 407 -12.36 -0.90 16.11
C SER A 407 -11.64 -1.01 14.76
N PHE A 408 -12.34 -1.48 13.72
CA PHE A 408 -11.79 -1.74 12.40
C PHE A 408 -12.37 -0.81 11.31
N THR A 409 -11.74 -0.83 10.13
CA THR A 409 -12.10 0.05 9.00
C THR A 409 -12.72 -0.74 7.84
N ALA A 410 -13.34 -0.07 6.88
CA ALA A 410 -13.82 -0.69 5.64
C ALA A 410 -12.71 -1.44 4.87
N HIS A 411 -11.47 -0.91 4.91
CA HIS A 411 -10.33 -1.59 4.32
C HIS A 411 -9.99 -2.90 5.05
N LYS A 412 -10.19 -2.95 6.37
CA LYS A 412 -10.00 -4.17 7.17
C LYS A 412 -11.08 -5.21 6.89
N LEU A 413 -12.34 -4.80 6.65
CA LEU A 413 -13.39 -5.73 6.16
C LEU A 413 -13.02 -6.38 4.83
N ARG A 414 -12.55 -5.58 3.86
CA ARG A 414 -12.04 -6.09 2.58
C ARG A 414 -10.88 -7.06 2.77
N HIS A 415 -10.00 -6.78 3.72
CA HIS A 415 -8.87 -7.66 4.05
C HIS A 415 -9.33 -8.96 4.70
N ALA A 416 -10.30 -8.92 5.62
CA ALA A 416 -10.87 -10.12 6.22
C ALA A 416 -11.51 -11.02 5.15
N CYS A 417 -12.29 -10.45 4.22
CA CYS A 417 -12.85 -11.17 3.07
C CYS A 417 -11.75 -11.83 2.21
N ASN A 418 -10.68 -11.09 1.92
CA ASN A 418 -9.56 -11.63 1.17
C ASN A 418 -8.88 -12.83 1.87
N ILE A 419 -8.63 -12.71 3.18
CA ILE A 419 -8.05 -13.81 3.97
C ILE A 419 -8.97 -15.03 3.98
N ARG A 420 -10.29 -14.84 4.13
CA ARG A 420 -11.26 -15.93 4.01
C ARG A 420 -11.16 -16.65 2.66
N MET A 421 -11.10 -15.90 1.55
CA MET A 421 -10.96 -16.49 0.21
C MET A 421 -9.66 -17.32 0.08
N HIS A 422 -8.55 -16.82 0.64
CA HIS A 422 -7.29 -17.56 0.66
C HIS A 422 -7.36 -18.81 1.55
N GLN A 423 -7.98 -18.73 2.73
CA GLN A 423 -8.14 -19.86 3.63
C GLN A 423 -8.99 -20.98 3.03
N ALA A 424 -9.95 -20.63 2.18
CA ALA A 424 -10.73 -21.60 1.41
C ALA A 424 -10.01 -22.13 0.15
N GLY A 425 -8.76 -21.74 -0.08
CA GLY A 425 -7.94 -22.25 -1.18
C GLY A 425 -8.33 -21.72 -2.56
N LEU A 426 -8.98 -20.56 -2.66
CA LEU A 426 -9.27 -19.96 -3.96
C LEU A 426 -7.98 -19.54 -4.67
N ASN A 427 -7.98 -19.67 -6.00
CA ASN A 427 -6.85 -19.28 -6.83
C ASN A 427 -6.54 -17.77 -6.67
N HIS A 428 -5.27 -17.42 -6.49
CA HIS A 428 -4.83 -16.03 -6.26
C HIS A 428 -5.28 -15.05 -7.34
N LEU A 429 -5.31 -15.47 -8.61
CA LEU A 429 -5.79 -14.68 -9.74
C LEU A 429 -7.30 -14.45 -9.65
N ALA A 430 -8.07 -15.47 -9.28
CA ALA A 430 -9.51 -15.34 -9.08
C ALA A 430 -9.84 -14.35 -7.95
N ILE A 431 -9.10 -14.43 -6.84
CA ILE A 431 -9.23 -13.48 -5.72
C ILE A 431 -8.85 -12.06 -6.16
N ALA A 432 -7.73 -11.90 -6.85
CA ALA A 432 -7.25 -10.61 -7.34
C ALA A 432 -8.25 -9.97 -8.31
N ASN A 433 -8.81 -10.76 -9.24
CA ASN A 433 -9.85 -10.32 -10.17
C ASN A 433 -11.14 -9.94 -9.44
N SER A 434 -11.58 -10.73 -8.45
CA SER A 434 -12.78 -10.44 -7.66
C SER A 434 -12.65 -9.09 -6.92
N LEU A 435 -11.52 -8.90 -6.24
CA LEU A 435 -11.27 -7.70 -5.47
C LEU A 435 -10.92 -6.51 -6.36
N GLY A 436 -10.30 -6.70 -7.54
CA GLY A 436 -9.72 -5.62 -8.33
C GLY A 436 -8.37 -5.19 -7.76
N HIS A 437 -7.46 -6.14 -7.65
CA HIS A 437 -6.04 -6.00 -7.28
C HIS A 437 -5.13 -6.58 -8.37
N THR A 438 -3.86 -6.18 -8.37
CA THR A 438 -2.82 -7.00 -9.01
C THR A 438 -2.55 -8.23 -8.15
N VAL A 439 -2.12 -9.33 -8.77
CA VAL A 439 -1.76 -10.56 -8.05
C VAL A 439 -0.63 -10.28 -7.05
N ALA A 440 0.38 -9.50 -7.44
CA ALA A 440 1.45 -9.03 -6.55
C ALA A 440 0.93 -8.26 -5.32
N MET A 441 -0.02 -7.32 -5.48
CA MET A 441 -0.65 -6.65 -4.34
C MET A 441 -1.37 -7.65 -3.43
N ASN A 442 -2.04 -8.64 -4.03
CA ASN A 442 -2.77 -9.65 -3.30
C ASN A 442 -1.83 -10.47 -2.39
N GLN A 443 -0.69 -10.91 -2.94
CA GLN A 443 0.30 -11.72 -2.23
C GLN A 443 1.10 -10.92 -1.18
N THR A 444 1.58 -9.72 -1.51
CA THR A 444 2.51 -8.96 -0.66
C THR A 444 1.82 -8.21 0.47
N THR A 445 0.63 -7.66 0.20
CA THR A 445 -0.07 -6.81 1.15
C THR A 445 -0.98 -7.62 2.05
N TYR A 446 -1.68 -8.64 1.57
CA TYR A 446 -2.73 -9.30 2.36
C TYR A 446 -2.22 -10.51 3.16
N LEU A 447 -1.38 -11.36 2.55
CA LEU A 447 -0.81 -12.55 3.21
C LEU A 447 0.25 -12.22 4.27
N ARG A 448 0.80 -11.00 4.27
CA ARG A 448 1.73 -10.52 5.30
C ARG A 448 1.09 -10.49 6.70
N TYR A 449 -0.23 -10.40 6.76
CA TYR A 449 -1.00 -10.29 8.00
C TYR A 449 -1.61 -11.61 8.47
N GLN A 450 -1.48 -12.69 7.71
CA GLN A 450 -1.78 -14.02 8.23
C GLN A 450 -0.68 -14.44 9.20
N GLY A 451 -1.02 -14.55 10.48
CA GLY A 451 -0.19 -15.21 11.48
C GLY A 451 0.10 -16.66 11.07
N GLN A 452 1.19 -17.24 11.56
CA GLN A 452 1.53 -18.65 11.26
C GLN A 452 0.40 -19.60 11.68
N GLU A 453 -0.27 -19.30 12.79
CA GLU A 453 -1.42 -20.06 13.32
C GLU A 453 -2.60 -20.04 12.35
N SER A 454 -3.03 -18.86 11.86
CA SER A 454 -4.12 -18.74 10.88
C SER A 454 -3.81 -19.39 9.52
N LYS A 455 -2.53 -19.52 9.15
CA LYS A 455 -2.10 -20.28 7.96
C LYS A 455 -2.26 -21.79 8.20
N LEU A 456 -1.92 -22.24 9.40
CA LEU A 456 -2.00 -23.64 9.80
C LEU A 456 -3.47 -24.09 9.89
N GLU A 457 -4.33 -23.27 10.46
CA GLU A 457 -5.79 -23.48 10.48
C GLU A 457 -6.39 -23.52 9.08
N GLY A 458 -6.00 -22.59 8.19
CA GLY A 458 -6.45 -22.59 6.80
C GLY A 458 -6.02 -23.85 6.04
N LEU A 459 -4.77 -24.30 6.22
CA LEU A 459 -4.27 -25.55 5.65
C LEU A 459 -5.01 -26.78 6.20
N GLN A 460 -5.27 -26.82 7.50
CA GLN A 460 -6.04 -27.90 8.13
C GLN A 460 -7.49 -27.95 7.61
N SER A 461 -8.14 -26.78 7.47
CA SER A 461 -9.50 -26.68 6.92
C SER A 461 -9.54 -27.15 5.46
N ALA A 462 -8.59 -26.70 4.63
CA ALA A 462 -8.48 -27.14 3.23
C ALA A 462 -8.21 -28.65 3.10
N LEU A 463 -7.36 -29.22 3.98
CA LEU A 463 -7.11 -30.66 4.02
C LEU A 463 -8.35 -31.46 4.41
N ASN A 464 -9.13 -30.96 5.38
CA ASN A 464 -10.38 -31.59 5.79
C ASN A 464 -11.43 -31.54 4.68
N ASP A 465 -11.53 -30.41 3.97
CA ASP A 465 -12.42 -30.28 2.81
C ASP A 465 -12.04 -31.25 1.68
N LEU A 466 -10.74 -31.39 1.39
CA LEU A 466 -10.25 -32.34 0.38
C LEU A 466 -10.56 -33.78 0.77
N ARG A 467 -10.36 -34.14 2.06
CA ARG A 467 -10.74 -35.46 2.58
C ARG A 467 -12.24 -35.71 2.47
N GLY A 468 -13.07 -34.72 2.79
CA GLY A 468 -14.53 -34.80 2.63
C GLY A 468 -14.95 -35.06 1.18
N LYS A 469 -14.40 -34.28 0.23
CA LYS A 469 -14.66 -34.47 -1.20
C LYS A 469 -14.19 -35.83 -1.71
N GLN A 470 -13.04 -36.32 -1.23
CA GLN A 470 -12.54 -37.64 -1.60
C GLN A 470 -13.50 -38.75 -1.13
N ASN A 471 -13.98 -38.67 0.12
CA ASN A 471 -14.95 -39.61 0.65
C ASN A 471 -16.28 -39.58 -0.13
N GLU A 472 -16.74 -38.40 -0.52
CA GLU A 472 -17.94 -38.24 -1.35
C GLU A 472 -17.75 -38.86 -2.74
N ILE A 473 -16.62 -38.63 -3.39
CA ILE A 473 -16.26 -39.25 -4.67
C ILE A 473 -16.24 -40.77 -4.55
N ASP A 474 -15.65 -41.30 -3.48
CA ASP A 474 -15.57 -42.75 -3.26
C ASP A 474 -16.97 -43.34 -3.03
N THR A 475 -17.82 -42.65 -2.26
CA THR A 475 -19.23 -43.04 -2.06
C THR A 475 -20.00 -43.04 -3.39
N LEU A 476 -19.86 -41.98 -4.20
CA LEU A 476 -20.52 -41.86 -5.50
C LEU A 476 -20.02 -42.93 -6.48
N LYS A 477 -18.74 -43.31 -6.43
CA LYS A 477 -18.20 -44.41 -7.25
C LYS A 477 -18.81 -45.74 -6.87
N THR A 478 -18.86 -46.07 -5.57
CA THR A 478 -19.48 -47.31 -5.10
C THR A 478 -20.95 -47.39 -5.48
N GLU A 479 -21.70 -46.29 -5.33
CA GLU A 479 -23.10 -46.25 -5.73
C GLU A 479 -23.28 -46.38 -7.24
N ASN A 480 -22.41 -45.78 -8.06
CA ASN A 480 -22.44 -45.91 -9.50
C ASN A 480 -22.15 -47.35 -9.95
N GLU A 481 -21.19 -48.03 -9.33
CA GLU A 481 -20.90 -49.46 -9.57
C GLU A 481 -22.07 -50.36 -9.18
N ARG A 482 -22.71 -50.08 -8.04
CA ARG A 482 -23.93 -50.77 -7.60
C ARG A 482 -25.05 -50.61 -8.63
N LEU A 483 -25.33 -49.37 -9.02
CA LEU A 483 -26.38 -49.04 -10.00
C LEU A 483 -26.10 -49.64 -11.38
N LYS A 484 -24.85 -49.69 -11.82
CA LYS A 484 -24.46 -50.37 -13.08
C LYS A 484 -24.75 -51.87 -13.01
N THR A 485 -24.39 -52.52 -11.92
CA THR A 485 -24.64 -53.95 -11.71
C THR A 485 -26.13 -54.26 -11.69
N GLU A 486 -26.92 -53.43 -10.99
CA GLU A 486 -28.38 -53.53 -10.95
C GLU A 486 -29.00 -53.34 -12.35
N ASN A 487 -28.52 -52.37 -13.13
CA ASN A 487 -28.96 -52.14 -14.51
C ASN A 487 -28.67 -53.34 -15.42
N GLU A 488 -27.48 -53.95 -15.29
CA GLU A 488 -27.13 -55.15 -16.05
C GLU A 488 -28.03 -56.34 -15.70
N GLN A 489 -28.30 -56.55 -14.41
CA GLN A 489 -29.22 -57.60 -13.96
C GLN A 489 -30.63 -57.40 -14.50
N LEU A 490 -31.15 -56.17 -14.44
CA LEU A 490 -32.48 -55.84 -14.99
C LEU A 490 -32.55 -56.05 -16.50
N LYS A 491 -31.50 -55.68 -17.25
CA LYS A 491 -31.42 -55.94 -18.70
C LYS A 491 -31.46 -57.44 -19.02
N LEU A 492 -30.75 -58.27 -18.24
CA LEU A 492 -30.78 -59.73 -18.40
C LEU A 492 -32.16 -60.31 -18.06
N GLN A 493 -32.82 -59.83 -17.01
CA GLN A 493 -34.17 -60.24 -16.67
C GLN A 493 -35.17 -59.88 -17.77
N LEU A 494 -35.04 -58.67 -18.34
CA LEU A 494 -35.89 -58.20 -19.43
C LEU A 494 -35.74 -59.07 -20.69
N GLN A 495 -34.50 -59.35 -21.11
CA GLN A 495 -34.21 -60.26 -22.23
C GLN A 495 -34.79 -61.65 -22.01
N ARG A 496 -34.71 -62.17 -20.78
CA ARG A 496 -35.28 -63.46 -20.43
C ARG A 496 -36.80 -63.46 -20.55
N HIS A 497 -37.45 -62.40 -20.07
CA HIS A 497 -38.90 -62.23 -20.19
C HIS A 497 -39.36 -62.14 -21.66
N GLU A 498 -38.62 -61.41 -22.50
CA GLU A 498 -38.88 -61.30 -23.94
C GLU A 498 -38.76 -62.66 -24.65
N LEU A 499 -37.76 -63.47 -24.28
CA LEU A 499 -37.62 -64.84 -24.80
C LEU A 499 -38.77 -65.75 -24.37
N GLU A 500 -39.19 -65.66 -23.10
CA GLU A 500 -40.33 -66.43 -22.57
C GLU A 500 -41.65 -66.03 -23.28
N GLU A 501 -41.90 -64.73 -23.49
CA GLU A 501 -43.06 -64.26 -24.25
C GLU A 501 -43.05 -64.73 -25.71
N ASN A 502 -41.91 -64.63 -26.40
CA ASN A 502 -41.78 -65.07 -27.78
C ASN A 502 -42.00 -66.58 -27.91
N TYR A 503 -41.49 -67.37 -26.95
CA TYR A 503 -41.73 -68.81 -26.90
C TYR A 503 -43.22 -69.15 -26.71
N GLN A 504 -43.93 -68.43 -25.84
CA GLN A 504 -45.36 -68.62 -25.64
C GLN A 504 -46.17 -68.23 -26.89
N ARG A 505 -45.80 -67.12 -27.56
CA ARG A 505 -46.43 -66.72 -28.83
C ARG A 505 -46.21 -67.72 -29.96
N GLY A 506 -45.06 -68.39 -30.00
CA GLY A 506 -44.77 -69.42 -31.00
C GLY A 506 -45.48 -70.77 -30.76
N LYS A 507 -46.08 -70.97 -29.58
CA LYS A 507 -46.86 -72.18 -29.24
C LYS A 507 -48.37 -72.02 -29.47
N MET A 508 -48.88 -70.80 -29.54
CA MET A 508 -50.24 -70.49 -29.99
C MET A 508 -50.29 -70.46 -31.51
#